data_AF-A0A2V9TRF2-F1
#
_entry.id   AF-A0A2V9TRF2-F1
#
_cell.length_a   1.000
_cell.length_b   1.000
_cell.length_c   1.000
_cell.angle_alpha   90.00
_cell.angle_beta   90.00
_cell.angle_gamma   90.00
#
_symmetry.space_group_name_H-M   'P 1'
#
loop_
_entity.id
_entity.type
_entity.pdbx_description
1 polymer ?
#
loop_
_entity_poly.entity_id
_entity_poly.type
_entity_poly.pdbx_seq_one_letter_code
_entity_poly.pdbx_strand_id
1 'polypeptide(L)'
;WLRDADPIAALVVAGVVVYVSWRLARRTIDALLDAAPAGVRGKIIAAVRRVDGLLEIDRVRIRRAGNRYFADLSIGLARNVTFQRSEQVSDAVTAAVHDVLPDADVVVHSIPRAVNTENIFDRVRAVATLHNLNVHDVSVQDLRGSLHVEQHLELDERLTLKEAHDRVTLLESEIRHDVPEISSILTHIESEPATIETGDEVARDANLEKRLKGIAAKFPEILDMHDVQMKRVRGRLYVSCHCTMSDELPLSRVHDIQTELETRFKQEAPELFRVLIHPEPRTDNRR
;
A
#
# COMPACT_ATOMS: atom_id res chain seq x y z
N TRP A 1 70.41 -31.86 -35.43
CA TRP A 1 70.29 -30.92 -34.31
C TRP A 1 69.62 -29.59 -34.69
N LEU A 2 69.99 -28.90 -35.78
CA LEU A 2 69.26 -27.68 -36.22
C LEU A 2 67.98 -27.94 -37.07
N ARG A 3 67.80 -29.14 -37.64
CA ARG A 3 66.62 -29.47 -38.49
C ARG A 3 65.35 -29.83 -37.71
N ASP A 4 65.48 -30.34 -36.49
CA ASP A 4 64.33 -30.77 -35.67
C ASP A 4 63.87 -29.69 -34.68
N ALA A 5 64.64 -28.62 -34.53
CA ALA A 5 64.30 -27.47 -33.67
C ALA A 5 63.16 -26.62 -34.26
N ASP A 6 63.10 -26.51 -35.59
CA ASP A 6 62.10 -25.71 -36.30
C ASP A 6 60.67 -26.32 -36.21
N PRO A 7 60.47 -27.64 -36.41
CA PRO A 7 59.18 -28.28 -36.14
C PRO A 7 58.73 -28.20 -34.68
N ILE A 8 59.64 -28.31 -33.72
CA ILE A 8 59.32 -28.21 -32.28
C ILE A 8 58.90 -26.78 -31.94
N ALA A 9 59.63 -25.77 -32.44
CA ALA A 9 59.27 -24.38 -32.26
C ALA A 9 57.91 -24.07 -32.89
N ALA A 10 57.63 -24.59 -34.09
CA ALA A 10 56.33 -24.45 -34.76
C ALA A 10 55.19 -25.07 -33.94
N LEU A 11 55.38 -26.24 -33.34
CA LEU A 11 54.40 -26.88 -32.45
C LEU A 11 54.12 -26.04 -31.20
N VAL A 12 55.15 -25.47 -30.59
CA VAL A 12 55.00 -24.59 -29.42
C VAL A 12 54.22 -23.32 -29.80
N VAL A 13 54.56 -22.68 -30.92
CA VAL A 13 53.85 -21.49 -31.41
C VAL A 13 52.40 -21.82 -31.75
N ALA A 14 52.14 -22.94 -32.43
CA ALA A 14 50.79 -23.39 -32.74
C ALA A 14 49.97 -23.63 -31.46
N GLY A 15 50.56 -24.25 -30.43
CA GLY A 15 49.93 -24.43 -29.13
C GLY A 15 49.54 -23.11 -28.46
N VAL A 16 50.44 -22.12 -28.51
CA VAL A 16 50.15 -20.76 -27.98
C VAL A 16 49.03 -20.08 -28.77
N VAL A 17 49.05 -20.16 -30.10
CA VAL A 17 48.02 -19.54 -30.96
C VAL A 17 46.66 -20.18 -30.73
N VAL A 18 46.58 -21.51 -30.62
CA VAL A 18 45.34 -22.22 -30.30
C VAL A 18 44.83 -21.81 -28.91
N TYR A 19 45.72 -21.74 -27.91
CA TYR A 19 45.36 -21.32 -26.57
C TYR A 19 44.80 -19.88 -26.52
N VAL A 20 45.48 -18.93 -27.18
CA VAL A 20 45.05 -17.53 -27.22
C VAL A 20 43.73 -17.39 -28.00
N SER A 21 43.61 -18.06 -29.14
CA SER A 21 42.38 -18.07 -29.94
C SER A 21 41.20 -18.66 -29.17
N TRP A 22 41.41 -19.78 -28.47
CA TRP A 22 40.39 -20.40 -27.63
C TRP A 22 39.97 -19.50 -26.47
N ARG A 23 40.94 -18.85 -25.81
CA ARG A 23 40.67 -17.89 -24.73
C ARG A 23 39.85 -16.69 -25.22
N LEU A 24 40.16 -16.17 -26.40
CA LEU A 24 39.43 -15.05 -26.99
C LEU A 24 38.03 -15.48 -27.43
N ALA A 25 37.90 -16.61 -28.13
CA ALA A 25 36.63 -17.17 -28.56
C ALA A 25 35.70 -17.41 -27.36
N ARG A 26 36.22 -17.99 -26.28
CA ARG A 26 35.44 -18.21 -25.05
C ARG A 26 34.94 -16.89 -24.44
N ARG A 27 35.78 -15.85 -24.38
CA ARG A 27 35.36 -14.51 -23.90
C ARG A 27 34.28 -13.89 -24.78
N THR A 28 34.42 -14.01 -26.11
CA THR A 28 33.43 -13.49 -27.05
C THR A 28 32.11 -14.24 -26.92
N ILE A 29 32.16 -15.57 -26.78
CA ILE A 29 30.97 -16.41 -26.54
C ILE A 29 30.32 -16.07 -25.19
N ASP A 30 31.09 -15.96 -24.10
CA ASP A 30 30.58 -15.61 -22.77
C ASP A 30 29.89 -14.22 -22.76
N ALA A 31 30.44 -13.26 -23.53
CA ALA A 31 29.85 -11.93 -23.70
C ALA A 31 28.58 -11.96 -24.57
N LEU A 32 28.52 -12.82 -25.59
CA LEU A 32 27.33 -13.01 -26.44
C LEU A 32 26.22 -13.83 -25.75
N LEU A 33 26.58 -14.69 -24.80
CA LEU A 33 25.65 -15.52 -24.03
C LEU A 33 25.06 -14.79 -22.80
N ASP A 34 25.32 -13.49 -22.62
CA ASP A 34 24.88 -12.72 -21.45
C ASP A 34 25.28 -13.38 -20.12
N ALA A 35 26.48 -13.97 -20.05
CA ALA A 35 26.92 -14.66 -18.85
C ALA A 35 27.16 -13.66 -17.70
N ALA A 36 26.30 -13.69 -16.68
CA ALA A 36 26.46 -12.89 -15.48
C ALA A 36 27.81 -13.18 -14.80
N PRO A 37 28.56 -12.16 -14.31
CA PRO A 37 29.80 -12.39 -13.59
C PRO A 37 29.57 -13.29 -12.38
N ALA A 38 30.43 -14.30 -12.20
CA ALA A 38 30.30 -15.25 -11.11
C ALA A 38 30.23 -14.53 -9.74
N GLY A 39 29.17 -14.81 -8.96
CA GLY A 39 28.99 -14.30 -7.60
C GLY A 39 28.25 -12.96 -7.46
N VAL A 40 28.10 -12.15 -8.53
CA VAL A 40 27.38 -10.86 -8.45
C VAL A 40 25.89 -11.05 -8.18
N ARG A 41 25.27 -12.03 -8.84
CA ARG A 41 23.87 -12.40 -8.62
C ARG A 41 23.58 -12.71 -7.14
N GLY A 42 24.47 -13.46 -6.48
CA GLY A 42 24.31 -13.80 -5.07
C GLY A 42 24.38 -12.58 -4.15
N LYS A 43 25.29 -11.65 -4.43
CA LYS A 43 25.40 -10.38 -3.69
C LYS A 43 24.14 -9.51 -3.85
N ILE A 44 23.62 -9.39 -5.06
CA ILE A 44 22.37 -8.65 -5.32
C ILE A 44 21.20 -9.29 -4.57
N ILE A 45 21.03 -10.61 -4.65
CA ILE A 45 19.96 -11.32 -3.91
C ILE A 45 20.09 -11.06 -2.41
N ALA A 46 21.31 -11.11 -1.85
CA ALA A 46 21.55 -10.87 -0.43
C ALA A 46 21.25 -9.42 -0.01
N ALA A 47 21.54 -8.43 -0.86
CA ALA A 47 21.23 -7.03 -0.61
C ALA A 47 19.71 -6.77 -0.70
N VAL A 48 19.08 -7.21 -1.79
CA VAL A 48 17.65 -7.01 -2.08
C VAL A 48 16.76 -7.67 -1.02
N ARG A 49 17.14 -8.84 -0.49
CA ARG A 49 16.41 -9.52 0.60
C ARG A 49 16.26 -8.71 1.89
N ARG A 50 17.01 -7.63 2.07
CA ARG A 50 16.94 -6.76 3.26
C ARG A 50 15.97 -5.59 3.09
N VAL A 51 15.42 -5.41 1.89
CA VAL A 51 14.45 -4.35 1.61
C VAL A 51 13.13 -4.68 2.29
N ASP A 52 12.61 -3.73 3.06
CA ASP A 52 11.32 -3.86 3.72
C ASP A 52 10.16 -3.90 2.71
N GLY A 53 9.14 -4.73 2.99
CA GLY A 53 7.99 -4.94 2.10
C GLY A 53 8.22 -5.93 0.95
N LEU A 54 9.43 -6.47 0.79
CA LEU A 54 9.73 -7.52 -0.19
C LEU A 54 9.36 -8.91 0.36
N LEU A 55 8.49 -9.65 -0.34
CA LEU A 55 8.14 -11.01 0.03
C LEU A 55 9.09 -12.04 -0.58
N GLU A 56 9.36 -11.89 -1.87
CA GLU A 56 10.15 -12.86 -2.62
C GLU A 56 10.89 -12.22 -3.80
N ILE A 57 11.92 -12.91 -4.27
CA ILE A 57 12.68 -12.55 -5.47
C ILE A 57 12.51 -13.71 -6.46
N ASP A 58 11.62 -13.53 -7.44
CA ASP A 58 11.33 -14.54 -8.45
C ASP A 58 12.52 -14.74 -9.39
N ARG A 59 13.10 -13.62 -9.81
CA ARG A 59 14.11 -13.64 -10.86
C ARG A 59 15.07 -12.48 -10.72
N VAL A 60 16.35 -12.78 -10.94
CA VAL A 60 17.41 -11.79 -11.11
C VAL A 60 18.18 -12.17 -12.35
N ARG A 61 18.11 -11.35 -13.39
CA ARG A 61 18.90 -11.46 -14.61
C ARG A 61 19.89 -10.31 -14.64
N ILE A 62 21.15 -10.63 -14.91
CA ILE A 62 22.21 -9.63 -15.00
C ILE A 62 22.94 -9.91 -16.29
N ARG A 63 23.04 -8.90 -17.14
CA ARG A 63 23.82 -8.95 -18.37
C ARG A 63 24.76 -7.78 -18.44
N ARG A 64 25.81 -7.90 -19.25
CA ARG A 64 26.81 -6.86 -19.44
C ARG A 64 26.88 -6.50 -20.91
N ALA A 65 26.71 -5.21 -21.23
CA ALA A 65 26.97 -4.70 -22.57
C ALA A 65 28.05 -3.61 -22.48
N GLY A 66 29.22 -3.90 -23.05
CA GLY A 66 30.40 -3.02 -22.97
C GLY A 66 30.87 -2.82 -21.52
N ASN A 67 30.83 -1.57 -21.04
CA ASN A 67 31.19 -1.17 -19.69
C ASN A 67 29.97 -1.00 -18.74
N ARG A 68 28.74 -1.22 -19.23
CA ARG A 68 27.52 -1.08 -18.42
C ARG A 68 26.94 -2.43 -18.05
N TYR A 69 26.35 -2.50 -16.87
CA TYR A 69 25.55 -3.63 -16.41
C TYR A 69 24.07 -3.32 -16.56
N PHE A 70 23.28 -4.35 -16.89
CA PHE A 70 21.83 -4.30 -16.89
C PHE A 70 21.34 -5.36 -15.92
N ALA A 71 20.46 -4.99 -15.00
CA ALA A 71 19.89 -5.87 -14.00
C ALA A 71 18.36 -5.83 -14.08
N ASP A 72 17.76 -6.95 -14.50
CA ASP A 72 16.31 -7.12 -14.52
C ASP A 72 15.90 -7.97 -13.31
N LEU A 73 15.10 -7.40 -12.43
CA LEU A 73 14.59 -8.06 -11.24
C LEU A 73 13.08 -8.23 -11.33
N SER A 74 12.59 -9.39 -10.91
CA SER A 74 11.18 -9.65 -10.66
C SER A 74 11.01 -9.93 -9.17
N ILE A 75 10.20 -9.12 -8.51
CA ILE A 75 10.00 -9.16 -7.06
C ILE A 75 8.53 -9.37 -6.71
N GLY A 76 8.26 -10.19 -5.70
CA GLY A 76 6.92 -10.39 -5.16
C GLY A 76 6.64 -9.41 -4.02
N LEU A 77 5.52 -8.69 -4.12
CA LEU A 77 5.01 -7.79 -3.08
C LEU A 77 3.62 -8.25 -2.64
N ALA A 78 3.19 -7.92 -1.42
CA ALA A 78 1.87 -8.30 -0.95
C ALA A 78 0.78 -7.69 -1.84
N ARG A 79 -0.25 -8.46 -2.21
CA ARG A 79 -1.28 -8.03 -3.17
C ARG A 79 -2.20 -6.91 -2.66
N ASN A 80 -2.10 -6.56 -1.39
CA ASN A 80 -2.84 -5.46 -0.74
C ASN A 80 -2.01 -4.16 -0.60
N VAL A 81 -0.78 -4.11 -1.11
CA VAL A 81 -0.01 -2.86 -1.10
C VAL A 81 -0.55 -1.88 -2.14
N THR A 82 -0.44 -0.59 -1.85
CA THR A 82 -0.77 0.45 -2.83
C THR A 82 0.25 0.47 -3.98
N PHE A 83 -0.15 1.02 -5.12
CA PHE A 83 0.75 1.25 -6.24
C PHE A 83 1.95 2.12 -5.83
N GLN A 84 1.72 3.18 -5.04
CA GLN A 84 2.79 4.05 -4.54
C GLN A 84 3.77 3.31 -3.64
N ARG A 85 3.29 2.41 -2.77
CA ARG A 85 4.17 1.60 -1.93
C ARG A 85 4.99 0.63 -2.78
N SER A 86 4.43 0.10 -3.86
CA SER A 86 5.17 -0.77 -4.80
C SER A 86 6.31 -0.03 -5.50
N GLU A 87 6.09 1.24 -5.86
CA GLU A 87 7.13 2.11 -6.42
C GLU A 87 8.24 2.34 -5.40
N GLN A 88 7.91 2.72 -4.16
CA GLN A 88 8.89 2.92 -3.09
C GLN A 88 9.76 1.67 -2.83
N VAL A 89 9.15 0.49 -2.84
CA VAL A 89 9.90 -0.76 -2.69
C VAL A 89 10.80 -1.01 -3.90
N SER A 90 10.31 -0.72 -5.12
CA SER A 90 11.11 -0.86 -6.35
C SER A 90 12.32 0.09 -6.38
N ASP A 91 12.17 1.31 -5.88
CA ASP A 91 13.27 2.27 -5.71
C ASP A 91 14.28 1.79 -4.67
N ALA A 92 13.82 1.27 -3.53
CA ALA A 92 14.70 0.70 -2.51
C ALA A 92 15.47 -0.54 -3.01
N VAL A 93 14.82 -1.39 -3.81
CA VAL A 93 15.47 -2.53 -4.50
C VAL A 93 16.51 -2.03 -5.49
N THR A 94 16.20 -0.98 -6.26
CA THR A 94 17.13 -0.37 -7.21
C THR A 94 18.37 0.17 -6.51
N ALA A 95 18.20 0.92 -5.42
CA ALA A 95 19.29 1.41 -4.59
C ALA A 95 20.17 0.27 -4.04
N ALA A 96 19.54 -0.81 -3.53
CA ALA A 96 20.26 -1.99 -3.04
C ALA A 96 21.06 -2.71 -4.15
N VAL A 97 20.61 -2.65 -5.40
CA VAL A 97 21.36 -3.17 -6.55
C VAL A 97 22.54 -2.26 -6.88
N HIS A 98 22.37 -0.94 -6.84
CA HIS A 98 23.42 0.04 -7.09
C HIS A 98 24.58 -0.03 -6.07
N ASP A 99 24.30 -0.40 -4.83
CA ASP A 99 25.35 -0.66 -3.82
C ASP A 99 26.30 -1.81 -4.22
N VAL A 100 25.81 -2.76 -5.04
CA VAL A 100 26.59 -3.92 -5.50
C VAL A 100 27.19 -3.68 -6.88
N LEU A 101 26.41 -3.06 -7.78
CA LEU A 101 26.80 -2.71 -9.13
C LEU A 101 26.54 -1.21 -9.35
N PRO A 102 27.53 -0.35 -9.04
CA PRO A 102 27.47 1.05 -9.39
C PRO A 102 27.24 1.21 -10.90
N ASP A 103 26.45 2.21 -11.28
CA ASP A 103 26.13 2.55 -12.68
C ASP A 103 25.36 1.47 -13.48
N ALA A 104 24.78 0.48 -12.79
CA ALA A 104 23.89 -0.49 -13.43
C ALA A 104 22.57 0.16 -13.87
N ASP A 105 22.09 -0.23 -15.04
CA ASP A 105 20.74 0.04 -15.51
C ASP A 105 19.80 -1.02 -14.91
N VAL A 106 18.91 -0.62 -14.00
CA VAL A 106 18.10 -1.53 -13.20
C VAL A 106 16.63 -1.39 -13.58
N VAL A 107 16.01 -2.51 -13.92
CA VAL A 107 14.57 -2.60 -14.13
C VAL A 107 13.98 -3.54 -13.10
N VAL A 108 13.02 -3.05 -12.32
CA VAL A 108 12.32 -3.83 -11.30
C VAL A 108 10.87 -4.03 -11.73
N HIS A 109 10.44 -5.29 -11.77
CA HIS A 109 9.07 -5.68 -12.03
C HIS A 109 8.44 -6.23 -10.74
N SER A 110 7.48 -5.50 -10.19
CA SER A 110 6.70 -5.94 -9.03
C SER A 110 5.55 -6.84 -9.44
N ILE A 111 5.37 -7.94 -8.71
CA ILE A 111 4.31 -8.92 -8.94
C ILE A 111 3.52 -9.09 -7.62
N PRO A 112 2.19 -8.91 -7.63
CA PRO A 112 1.39 -9.09 -6.43
C PRO A 112 1.32 -10.57 -6.02
N ARG A 113 1.37 -10.83 -4.70
CA ARG A 113 1.33 -12.16 -4.10
C ARG A 113 0.40 -12.20 -2.90
N ALA A 114 -0.31 -13.31 -2.77
CA ALA A 114 -1.01 -13.64 -1.54
C ALA A 114 0.02 -14.05 -0.47
N VAL A 115 -0.10 -13.52 0.74
CA VAL A 115 0.74 -13.91 1.87
C VAL A 115 0.03 -14.99 2.68
N ASN A 116 0.77 -16.00 3.15
CA ASN A 116 0.20 -17.07 3.99
C ASN A 116 -0.41 -16.56 5.31
N THR A 117 -0.12 -15.32 5.70
CA THR A 117 -0.63 -14.67 6.91
C THR A 117 -1.81 -13.74 6.63
N GLU A 118 -2.32 -13.69 5.40
CA GLU A 118 -3.52 -12.90 5.09
C GLU A 118 -4.69 -13.39 5.93
N ASN A 119 -5.28 -12.49 6.71
CA ASN A 119 -6.57 -12.76 7.34
C ASN A 119 -7.69 -12.47 6.32
N ILE A 120 -8.94 -12.73 6.73
CA ILE A 120 -10.11 -12.54 5.87
C ILE A 120 -10.25 -11.08 5.42
N PHE A 121 -9.97 -10.11 6.29
CA PHE A 121 -10.01 -8.69 5.96
C PHE A 121 -8.99 -8.35 4.87
N ASP A 122 -7.78 -8.90 4.95
CA ASP A 122 -6.74 -8.70 3.94
C ASP A 122 -7.15 -9.26 2.58
N ARG A 123 -7.76 -10.44 2.55
CA ARG A 123 -8.24 -11.09 1.33
C ARG A 123 -9.38 -10.29 0.68
N VAL A 124 -10.36 -9.85 1.46
CA VAL A 124 -11.47 -8.99 0.98
C VAL A 124 -10.91 -7.70 0.36
N ARG A 125 -9.99 -7.02 1.05
CA ARG A 125 -9.35 -5.80 0.55
C ARG A 125 -8.48 -6.04 -0.67
N ALA A 126 -7.82 -7.19 -0.77
CA ALA A 126 -7.02 -7.56 -1.93
C ALA A 126 -7.87 -7.71 -3.20
N VAL A 127 -9.06 -8.33 -3.09
CA VAL A 127 -10.00 -8.42 -4.21
C VAL A 127 -10.49 -7.02 -4.62
N ALA A 128 -10.87 -6.16 -3.67
CA ALA A 128 -11.25 -4.78 -3.99
C ALA A 128 -10.12 -4.01 -4.71
N THR A 129 -8.89 -4.13 -4.21
CA THR A 129 -7.69 -3.50 -4.80
C THR A 129 -7.45 -3.97 -6.23
N LEU A 130 -7.66 -5.27 -6.52
CA LEU A 130 -7.54 -5.83 -7.87
C LEU A 130 -8.48 -5.14 -8.88
N HIS A 131 -9.66 -4.72 -8.42
CA HIS A 131 -10.64 -4.00 -9.23
C HIS A 131 -10.50 -2.47 -9.17
N ASN A 132 -9.45 -1.97 -8.52
CA ASN A 132 -9.24 -0.54 -8.27
C ASN A 132 -10.45 0.10 -7.55
N LEU A 133 -11.01 -0.63 -6.60
CA LEU A 133 -12.13 -0.23 -5.75
C LEU A 133 -11.64 0.01 -4.34
N ASN A 134 -12.18 1.04 -3.68
CA ASN A 134 -11.87 1.33 -2.29
C ASN A 134 -12.97 0.77 -1.38
N VAL A 135 -12.58 -0.14 -0.48
CA VAL A 135 -13.46 -0.68 0.55
C VAL A 135 -12.97 -0.29 1.92
N HIS A 136 -13.89 0.18 2.75
CA HIS A 136 -13.63 0.54 4.14
C HIS A 136 -14.70 -0.06 5.06
N ASP A 137 -14.50 0.05 6.38
CA ASP A 137 -15.39 -0.52 7.41
C ASP A 137 -15.74 -2.01 7.20
N VAL A 138 -14.77 -2.79 6.71
CA VAL A 138 -14.92 -4.25 6.58
C VAL A 138 -15.05 -4.86 7.98
N SER A 139 -16.19 -5.51 8.23
CA SER A 139 -16.53 -6.21 9.45
C SER A 139 -16.82 -7.67 9.13
N VAL A 140 -16.36 -8.59 9.99
CA VAL A 140 -16.57 -10.03 9.83
C VAL A 140 -17.19 -10.56 11.12
N GLN A 141 -18.37 -11.16 11.01
CA GLN A 141 -19.12 -11.75 12.11
C GLN A 141 -19.18 -13.28 11.93
N ASP A 142 -18.87 -14.03 12.98
CA ASP A 142 -19.06 -15.48 13.01
C ASP A 142 -20.38 -15.82 13.68
N LEU A 143 -21.33 -16.33 12.89
CA LEU A 143 -22.61 -16.84 13.36
C LEU A 143 -22.66 -18.36 13.20
N ARG A 144 -22.31 -19.08 14.28
CA ARG A 144 -22.36 -20.55 14.34
C ARG A 144 -21.50 -21.24 13.26
N GLY A 145 -20.32 -20.70 12.98
CA GLY A 145 -19.39 -21.19 11.97
C GLY A 145 -19.67 -20.70 10.56
N SER A 146 -20.62 -19.77 10.38
CA SER A 146 -20.89 -19.08 9.12
C SER A 146 -20.36 -17.66 9.21
N LEU A 147 -19.48 -17.30 8.28
CA LEU A 147 -18.89 -15.96 8.27
C LEU A 147 -19.75 -15.00 7.45
N HIS A 148 -20.09 -13.87 8.05
CA HIS A 148 -20.88 -12.81 7.44
C HIS A 148 -20.02 -11.56 7.35
N VAL A 149 -19.86 -11.03 6.14
CA VAL A 149 -19.08 -9.82 5.88
C VAL A 149 -20.00 -8.65 5.61
N GLU A 150 -19.72 -7.54 6.28
CA GLU A 150 -20.32 -6.24 5.99
C GLU A 150 -19.19 -5.28 5.60
N GLN A 151 -19.40 -4.44 4.59
CA GLN A 151 -18.39 -3.49 4.12
C GLN A 151 -19.04 -2.28 3.46
N HIS A 152 -18.30 -1.18 3.38
CA HIS A 152 -18.63 -0.04 2.54
C HIS A 152 -17.78 -0.06 1.28
N LEU A 153 -18.41 0.27 0.16
CA LEU A 153 -17.76 0.42 -1.14
C LEU A 153 -18.02 1.81 -1.68
N GLU A 154 -16.94 2.54 -1.96
CA GLU A 154 -16.99 3.85 -2.58
C GLU A 154 -17.07 3.72 -4.11
N LEU A 155 -18.05 4.42 -4.71
CA LEU A 155 -18.25 4.47 -6.15
C LEU A 155 -18.48 5.91 -6.62
N ASP A 156 -18.24 6.13 -7.92
CA ASP A 156 -18.50 7.40 -8.60
C ASP A 156 -19.99 7.76 -8.55
N GLU A 157 -20.30 8.95 -8.04
CA GLU A 157 -21.67 9.47 -7.86
C GLU A 157 -22.47 9.59 -9.16
N ARG A 158 -21.80 9.59 -10.32
CA ARG A 158 -22.44 9.70 -11.64
C ARG A 158 -22.99 8.37 -12.15
N LEU A 159 -22.63 7.26 -11.52
CA LEU A 159 -23.14 5.94 -11.89
C LEU A 159 -24.63 5.84 -11.59
N THR A 160 -25.36 5.16 -12.46
CA THR A 160 -26.72 4.73 -12.14
C THR A 160 -26.67 3.67 -11.03
N LEU A 161 -27.74 3.56 -10.25
CA LEU A 161 -27.85 2.51 -9.23
C LEU A 161 -27.63 1.11 -9.81
N LYS A 162 -28.06 0.87 -11.05
CA LYS A 162 -27.84 -0.42 -11.72
C LYS A 162 -26.36 -0.67 -11.98
N GLU A 163 -25.64 0.30 -12.55
CA GLU A 163 -24.19 0.15 -12.81
C GLU A 163 -23.38 -0.03 -11.52
N ALA A 164 -23.76 0.71 -10.47
CA ALA A 164 -23.16 0.55 -9.16
C ALA A 164 -23.41 -0.86 -8.59
N HIS A 165 -24.65 -1.35 -8.69
CA HIS A 165 -25.02 -2.69 -8.25
C HIS A 165 -24.33 -3.81 -9.05
N ASP A 166 -24.16 -3.64 -10.36
CA ASP A 166 -23.46 -4.61 -11.21
C ASP A 166 -21.98 -4.72 -10.79
N ARG A 167 -21.32 -3.60 -10.43
CA ARG A 167 -19.95 -3.59 -9.89
C ARG A 167 -19.85 -4.27 -8.52
N VAL A 168 -20.79 -3.98 -7.62
CA VAL A 168 -20.88 -4.65 -6.31
C VAL A 168 -21.05 -6.16 -6.50
N THR A 169 -21.98 -6.57 -7.36
CA THR A 169 -22.27 -7.99 -7.60
C THR A 169 -21.03 -8.73 -8.09
N LEU A 170 -20.27 -8.13 -9.02
CA LEU A 170 -18.99 -8.68 -9.47
C LEU A 170 -18.00 -8.80 -8.32
N LEU A 171 -17.79 -7.71 -7.57
CA LEU A 171 -16.86 -7.69 -6.43
C LEU A 171 -17.22 -8.77 -5.39
N GLU A 172 -18.49 -8.88 -5.01
CA GLU A 172 -18.92 -9.89 -4.05
C GLU A 172 -18.73 -11.32 -4.58
N SER A 173 -18.91 -11.55 -5.88
CA SER A 173 -18.69 -12.86 -6.48
C SER A 173 -17.20 -13.25 -6.45
N GLU A 174 -16.31 -12.31 -6.72
CA GLU A 174 -14.86 -12.49 -6.65
C GLU A 174 -14.38 -12.66 -5.20
N ILE A 175 -14.95 -11.93 -4.23
CA ILE A 175 -14.67 -12.13 -2.81
C ILE A 175 -15.09 -13.54 -2.37
N ARG A 176 -16.27 -14.02 -2.76
CA ARG A 176 -16.71 -15.39 -2.45
C ARG A 176 -15.84 -16.45 -3.12
N HIS A 177 -15.31 -16.14 -4.31
CA HIS A 177 -14.38 -17.04 -5.00
C HIS A 177 -13.01 -17.10 -4.29
N ASP A 178 -12.45 -15.95 -3.90
CA ASP A 178 -11.19 -15.89 -3.17
C ASP A 178 -11.34 -16.47 -1.76
N VAL A 179 -12.44 -16.19 -1.05
CA VAL A 179 -12.71 -16.55 0.35
C VAL A 179 -13.99 -17.39 0.49
N PRO A 180 -13.91 -18.72 0.21
CA PRO A 180 -15.08 -19.60 0.20
C PRO A 180 -15.70 -19.84 1.58
N GLU A 181 -15.02 -19.44 2.67
CA GLU A 181 -15.56 -19.52 4.04
C GLU A 181 -16.66 -18.47 4.31
N ILE A 182 -16.78 -17.43 3.48
CA ILE A 182 -17.79 -16.38 3.63
C ILE A 182 -19.16 -16.89 3.15
N SER A 183 -20.14 -16.87 4.05
CA SER A 183 -21.52 -17.29 3.80
C SER A 183 -22.37 -16.17 3.21
N SER A 184 -22.20 -14.92 3.64
CA SER A 184 -22.88 -13.76 3.05
C SER A 184 -22.01 -12.52 3.06
N ILE A 185 -22.25 -11.63 2.09
CA ILE A 185 -21.61 -10.32 1.99
C ILE A 185 -22.74 -9.30 1.86
N LEU A 186 -22.66 -8.23 2.64
CA LEU A 186 -23.52 -7.06 2.53
C LEU A 186 -22.62 -5.86 2.22
N THR A 187 -22.83 -5.26 1.05
CA THR A 187 -22.07 -4.09 0.61
C THR A 187 -22.95 -2.85 0.65
N HIS A 188 -22.56 -1.87 1.47
CA HIS A 188 -23.15 -0.54 1.46
C HIS A 188 -22.48 0.28 0.35
N ILE A 189 -23.27 0.79 -0.60
CA ILE A 189 -22.78 1.64 -1.69
C ILE A 189 -22.76 3.07 -1.21
N GLU A 190 -21.56 3.64 -1.16
CA GLU A 190 -21.34 5.04 -0.88
C GLU A 190 -20.95 5.78 -2.15
N SER A 191 -21.38 7.05 -2.24
CA SER A 191 -21.01 7.94 -3.34
C SER A 191 -19.94 8.89 -2.85
N GLU A 192 -18.85 9.03 -3.61
CA GLU A 192 -17.86 10.08 -3.37
C GLU A 192 -18.23 11.33 -4.17
N PRO A 193 -18.66 12.43 -3.51
CA PRO A 193 -18.77 13.70 -4.18
C PRO A 193 -17.36 14.23 -4.46
N ALA A 194 -16.94 14.21 -5.72
CA ALA A 194 -15.64 14.72 -6.16
C ALA A 194 -15.61 16.26 -6.30
N THR A 195 -16.60 16.96 -5.72
CA THR A 195 -16.73 18.41 -5.85
C THR A 195 -16.34 19.13 -4.56
N ILE A 196 -15.53 20.18 -4.69
CA ILE A 196 -15.27 21.12 -3.60
C ILE A 196 -16.60 21.78 -3.27
N GLU A 197 -17.20 21.41 -2.14
CA GLU A 197 -18.39 22.10 -1.67
C GLU A 197 -17.99 23.51 -1.20
N THR A 198 -18.52 24.52 -1.89
CA THR A 198 -18.33 25.92 -1.50
C THR A 198 -19.14 26.18 -0.24
N GLY A 199 -18.45 26.46 0.86
CA GLY A 199 -19.09 26.86 2.11
C GLY A 199 -19.60 28.29 2.01
N ASP A 200 -20.86 28.49 2.36
CA ASP A 200 -21.53 29.79 2.20
C ASP A 200 -21.19 30.74 3.38
N GLU A 201 -20.80 30.22 4.55
CA GLU A 201 -20.46 31.05 5.72
C GLU A 201 -19.78 30.27 6.87
N VAL A 202 -18.83 30.91 7.58
CA VAL A 202 -18.41 30.47 8.93
C VAL A 202 -19.50 30.92 9.90
N ALA A 203 -20.33 30.00 10.35
CA ALA A 203 -21.44 30.29 11.25
C ALA A 203 -20.90 30.43 12.69
N ARG A 204 -20.62 31.65 13.16
CA ARG A 204 -20.25 31.84 14.57
C ARG A 204 -21.50 31.87 15.46
N ASP A 205 -21.86 30.72 16.01
CA ASP A 205 -22.92 30.61 17.03
C ASP A 205 -22.31 30.32 18.41
N ALA A 206 -22.03 31.38 19.15
CA ALA A 206 -21.43 31.29 20.49
C ALA A 206 -22.34 30.57 21.50
N ASN A 207 -23.66 30.61 21.31
CA ASN A 207 -24.60 29.91 22.20
C ASN A 207 -24.53 28.41 21.94
N LEU A 208 -24.54 28.01 20.66
CA LEU A 208 -24.35 26.62 20.28
C LEU A 208 -22.99 26.09 20.75
N GLU A 209 -21.91 26.84 20.54
CA GLU A 209 -20.58 26.45 20.99
C GLU A 209 -20.53 26.20 22.50
N LYS A 210 -21.11 27.10 23.30
CA LYS A 210 -21.19 26.95 24.75
C LYS A 210 -21.99 25.72 25.16
N ARG A 211 -23.09 25.42 24.47
CA ARG A 211 -23.91 24.21 24.71
C ARG A 211 -23.10 22.95 24.43
N LEU A 212 -22.41 22.88 23.28
CA LEU A 212 -21.59 21.73 22.89
C LEU A 212 -20.43 21.50 23.88
N LYS A 213 -19.74 22.57 24.30
CA LYS A 213 -18.72 22.51 25.37
C LYS A 213 -19.28 21.98 26.68
N GLY A 214 -20.50 22.39 27.04
CA GLY A 214 -21.18 21.87 28.23
C GLY A 214 -21.54 20.39 28.16
N ILE A 215 -21.73 19.83 26.95
CA ILE A 215 -21.94 18.39 26.75
C ILE A 215 -20.62 17.64 26.87
N ALA A 216 -19.56 18.11 26.18
CA ALA A 216 -18.24 17.47 26.23
C ALA A 216 -17.69 17.39 27.65
N ALA A 217 -17.89 18.42 28.47
CA ALA A 217 -17.49 18.45 29.88
C ALA A 217 -18.17 17.38 30.77
N LYS A 218 -19.21 16.69 30.29
CA LYS A 218 -19.86 15.57 31.01
C LYS A 218 -19.13 14.25 30.81
N PHE A 219 -18.21 14.16 29.86
CA PHE A 219 -17.41 12.97 29.60
C PHE A 219 -16.10 13.07 30.39
N PRO A 220 -15.85 12.21 31.38
CA PRO A 220 -14.65 12.28 32.21
C PRO A 220 -13.37 12.00 31.43
N GLU A 221 -13.46 11.27 30.32
CA GLU A 221 -12.32 10.97 29.45
C GLU A 221 -11.89 12.14 28.56
N ILE A 222 -12.75 13.15 28.38
CA ILE A 222 -12.43 14.36 27.62
C ILE A 222 -11.82 15.38 28.57
N LEU A 223 -10.51 15.60 28.42
CA LEU A 223 -9.75 16.54 29.23
C LEU A 223 -9.97 17.99 28.79
N ASP A 224 -10.13 18.22 27.49
CA ASP A 224 -10.36 19.53 26.89
C ASP A 224 -11.09 19.40 25.54
N MET A 225 -11.87 20.42 25.18
CA MET A 225 -12.44 20.56 23.83
C MET A 225 -12.20 21.97 23.30
N HIS A 226 -11.49 22.06 22.18
CA HIS A 226 -11.07 23.31 21.56
C HIS A 226 -11.21 23.27 20.03
N ASP A 227 -10.78 24.36 19.38
CA ASP A 227 -10.92 24.63 17.93
C ASP A 227 -12.30 24.25 17.36
N VAL A 228 -13.37 24.73 18.01
CA VAL A 228 -14.73 24.48 17.54
C VAL A 228 -14.99 25.36 16.32
N GLN A 229 -15.09 24.72 15.16
CA GLN A 229 -15.41 25.39 13.90
C GLN A 229 -16.80 24.99 13.43
N MET A 230 -17.55 25.98 12.96
CA MET A 230 -18.91 25.83 12.49
C MET A 230 -19.02 26.42 11.09
N LYS A 231 -19.53 25.64 10.15
CA LYS A 231 -19.68 26.07 8.75
C LYS A 231 -21.04 25.67 8.21
N ARG A 232 -21.64 26.53 7.39
CA ARG A 232 -22.86 26.20 6.66
C ARG A 232 -22.51 25.95 5.20
N VAL A 233 -22.91 24.78 4.69
CA VAL A 233 -22.66 24.36 3.31
C VAL A 233 -23.98 23.89 2.73
N ARG A 234 -24.46 24.55 1.66
CA ARG A 234 -25.77 24.24 1.04
C ARG A 234 -26.92 24.21 2.07
N GLY A 235 -26.91 25.17 2.99
CA GLY A 235 -27.91 25.28 4.07
C GLY A 235 -27.74 24.29 5.23
N ARG A 236 -26.85 23.30 5.14
CA ARG A 236 -26.58 22.30 6.19
C ARG A 236 -25.48 22.78 7.13
N LEU A 237 -25.67 22.61 8.44
CA LEU A 237 -24.72 23.04 9.47
C LEU A 237 -23.74 21.92 9.81
N TYR A 238 -22.45 22.19 9.70
CA TYR A 238 -21.36 21.28 10.03
C TYR A 238 -20.60 21.83 11.24
N VAL A 239 -20.25 20.96 12.18
CA VAL A 239 -19.36 21.26 13.31
C VAL A 239 -18.12 20.39 13.20
N SER A 240 -16.95 20.97 13.45
CA SER A 240 -15.74 20.24 13.80
C SER A 240 -15.14 20.75 15.09
N CYS A 241 -14.51 19.88 15.87
CA CYS A 241 -13.80 20.25 17.09
C CYS A 241 -12.68 19.26 17.40
N HIS A 242 -11.74 19.68 18.23
CA HIS A 242 -10.69 18.83 18.77
C HIS A 242 -11.05 18.44 20.21
N CYS A 243 -10.81 17.19 20.58
CA CYS A 243 -11.04 16.68 21.93
C CYS A 243 -9.76 16.04 22.46
N THR A 244 -9.17 16.63 23.50
CA THR A 244 -7.98 16.08 24.17
C THR A 244 -8.39 14.94 25.10
N MET A 245 -7.72 13.80 25.00
CA MET A 245 -7.92 12.62 25.85
C MET A 245 -6.58 12.12 26.42
N SER A 246 -6.59 11.11 27.29
CA SER A 246 -5.35 10.52 27.86
C SER A 246 -4.52 9.81 26.79
N ASP A 247 -3.19 9.91 26.87
CA ASP A 247 -2.25 9.26 25.93
C ASP A 247 -2.34 7.73 25.97
N GLU A 248 -2.72 7.18 27.13
CA GLU A 248 -2.84 5.75 27.40
C GLU A 248 -4.23 5.20 27.10
N LEU A 249 -5.18 6.05 26.67
CA LEU A 249 -6.54 5.63 26.41
C LEU A 249 -6.56 4.73 25.16
N PRO A 250 -7.09 3.50 25.24
CA PRO A 250 -7.16 2.63 24.07
C PRO A 250 -7.96 3.27 22.94
N LEU A 251 -7.48 3.15 21.69
CA LEU A 251 -8.14 3.77 20.53
C LEU A 251 -9.59 3.29 20.35
N SER A 252 -9.90 2.04 20.69
CA SER A 252 -11.28 1.55 20.70
C SER A 252 -12.17 2.35 21.65
N ARG A 253 -11.67 2.68 22.85
CA ARG A 253 -12.41 3.50 23.82
C ARG A 253 -12.54 4.94 23.36
N VAL A 254 -11.51 5.51 22.71
CA VAL A 254 -11.57 6.83 22.06
C VAL A 254 -12.73 6.87 21.07
N HIS A 255 -12.84 5.87 20.19
CA HIS A 255 -13.95 5.76 19.22
C HIS A 255 -15.34 5.66 19.88
N ASP A 256 -15.49 4.87 20.95
CA ASP A 256 -16.74 4.78 21.69
C ASP A 256 -17.18 6.16 22.22
N ILE A 257 -16.24 6.91 22.83
CA ILE A 257 -16.49 8.23 23.40
C ILE A 257 -16.85 9.23 22.30
N GLN A 258 -16.12 9.23 21.17
CA GLN A 258 -16.43 10.11 20.04
C GLN A 258 -17.82 9.84 19.47
N THR A 259 -18.19 8.56 19.33
CA THR A 259 -19.51 8.15 18.81
C THR A 259 -20.63 8.60 19.76
N GLU A 260 -20.45 8.41 21.07
CA GLU A 260 -21.42 8.89 22.06
C GLU A 260 -21.49 10.42 22.07
N LEU A 261 -20.35 11.13 22.00
CA LEU A 261 -20.30 12.58 21.97
C LEU A 261 -21.01 13.15 20.74
N GLU A 262 -20.75 12.62 19.55
CA GLU A 262 -21.44 12.98 18.32
C GLU A 262 -22.96 12.77 18.46
N THR A 263 -23.36 11.62 19.03
CA THR A 263 -24.78 11.31 19.26
C THR A 263 -25.42 12.34 20.19
N ARG A 264 -24.76 12.72 21.29
CA ARG A 264 -25.23 13.76 22.23
C ARG A 264 -25.30 15.13 21.57
N PHE A 265 -24.33 15.49 20.73
CA PHE A 265 -24.36 16.74 19.98
C PHE A 265 -25.57 16.82 19.06
N LYS A 266 -25.84 15.75 18.29
CA LYS A 266 -27.02 15.67 17.41
C LYS A 266 -28.34 15.64 18.17
N GLN A 267 -28.40 15.03 19.36
CA GLN A 267 -29.59 15.06 20.22
C GLN A 267 -29.90 16.47 20.74
N GLU A 268 -28.87 17.19 21.19
CA GLU A 268 -29.06 18.53 21.75
C GLU A 268 -29.25 19.59 20.66
N ALA A 269 -28.58 19.43 19.52
CA ALA A 269 -28.66 20.33 18.37
C ALA A 269 -29.03 19.55 17.09
N PRO A 270 -30.32 19.20 16.90
CA PRO A 270 -30.80 18.46 15.73
C PRO A 270 -30.55 19.16 14.38
N GLU A 271 -30.27 20.47 14.41
CA GLU A 271 -29.87 21.26 13.23
C GLU A 271 -28.46 20.90 12.70
N LEU A 272 -27.66 20.16 13.46
CA LEU A 272 -26.35 19.67 13.06
C LEU A 272 -26.47 18.55 12.03
N PHE A 273 -26.01 18.82 10.81
CA PHE A 273 -25.98 17.83 9.75
C PHE A 273 -24.84 16.83 9.93
N ARG A 274 -23.63 17.31 10.27
CA ARG A 274 -22.45 16.47 10.49
C ARG A 274 -21.58 17.05 11.62
N VAL A 275 -21.04 16.15 12.43
CA VAL A 275 -20.08 16.46 13.49
C VAL A 275 -18.78 15.72 13.16
N LEU A 276 -17.65 16.41 13.21
CA LEU A 276 -16.33 15.79 13.06
C LEU A 276 -15.51 16.07 14.31
N ILE A 277 -15.16 15.03 15.05
CA ILE A 277 -14.36 15.15 16.27
C ILE A 277 -12.97 14.64 15.95
N HIS A 278 -11.96 15.47 16.12
CA HIS A 278 -10.57 15.05 16.05
C HIS A 278 -10.08 14.71 17.47
N PRO A 279 -9.74 13.44 17.78
CA PRO A 279 -9.22 13.09 19.10
C PRO A 279 -7.71 13.37 19.14
N GLU A 280 -7.26 14.04 20.19
CA GLU A 280 -5.86 14.38 20.38
C GLU A 280 -5.31 13.77 21.68
N PRO A 281 -4.07 13.25 21.67
CA PRO A 281 -3.41 12.87 22.91
C PRO A 281 -3.07 14.13 23.71
N ARG A 282 -3.01 14.01 25.03
CA ARG A 282 -2.62 15.07 25.95
C ARG A 282 -1.23 15.64 25.64
N THR A 283 -0.32 14.83 25.11
CA THR A 283 1.04 15.25 24.75
C THR A 283 1.15 16.05 23.46
N ASP A 284 0.13 16.04 22.58
CA ASP A 284 0.15 16.76 21.28
C ASP A 284 -1.20 17.42 20.98
N ASN A 285 -1.70 18.25 21.91
CA ASN A 285 -3.04 18.82 21.85
C ASN A 285 -3.14 20.22 21.23
N ARG A 286 -2.18 20.60 20.37
CA ARG A 286 -2.06 21.97 19.79
C ARG A 286 -1.35 22.03 18.44
N ARG A 287 -1.45 20.99 17.60
CA ARG A 287 -0.87 21.04 16.24
C ARG A 287 -1.82 21.66 15.22
#